data_AF-A0A2N0UYZ2-F1
#
_entry.id   AF-A0A2N0UYZ2-F1
#
_cell.length_a   1.000
_cell.length_b   1.000
_cell.length_c   1.000
_cell.angle_alpha   90.00
_cell.angle_beta   90.00
_cell.angle_gamma   90.00
#
_symmetry.space_group_name_H-M   'P 1'
#
loop_
_entity.id
_entity.type
_entity.pdbx_description
1 polymer ?
#
loop_
_entity_poly.entity_id
_entity_poly.type
_entity_poly.pdbx_seq_one_letter_code
_entity_poly.pdbx_strand_id
1 'polypeptide(L)'
;MYYVDEKGKVLDIQTPLTEALNAVIEDYFDMLSKMTAEQRLNYFKYEQFVEPLRYTQDIDNTTYVVRTHFNQNADKTILKKIEKIVEKDSI
;
A
#
# COMPACT_ATOMS: atom_id res chain seq x y z
N MET A 1 17.10 15.41 15.81
CA MET A 1 17.87 14.83 16.94
C MET A 1 19.18 14.31 16.37
N TYR A 2 20.33 14.73 16.90
CA TYR A 2 21.64 14.25 16.45
C TYR A 2 22.19 13.29 17.50
N TYR A 3 22.76 12.17 17.06
CA TYR A 3 23.42 11.20 17.94
C TYR A 3 24.90 11.54 17.97
N VAL A 4 25.50 11.55 19.17
CA VAL A 4 26.92 11.85 19.38
C VAL A 4 27.56 10.72 20.16
N ASP A 5 28.82 10.40 19.84
CA ASP A 5 29.61 9.43 20.60
C ASP A 5 30.13 10.00 21.93
N GLU A 6 30.80 9.16 22.73
CA GLU A 6 31.39 9.55 24.02
C GLU A 6 32.45 10.67 23.91
N LYS A 7 32.94 10.96 22.71
CA LYS A 7 33.91 12.02 22.40
C LYS A 7 33.25 13.26 21.79
N GLY A 8 31.92 13.29 21.71
CA GLY A 8 31.14 14.41 21.16
C GLY A 8 31.11 14.49 19.63
N LYS A 9 31.58 13.45 18.92
CA LYS A 9 31.50 13.40 17.45
C LYS A 9 30.09 13.02 17.04
N VAL A 10 29.50 13.78 16.12
CA VAL A 10 28.20 13.45 15.52
C VAL A 10 28.31 12.14 14.74
N LEU A 11 27.47 11.18 15.09
CA LEU A 11 27.31 9.92 14.39
C LEU A 11 26.38 10.13 13.20
N ASP A 12 26.88 9.86 12.00
CA ASP A 12 26.05 9.80 10.80
C ASP A 12 25.30 8.46 10.75
N ILE A 13 24.08 8.49 11.25
CA ILE A 13 23.16 7.35 11.22
C ILE A 13 22.24 7.39 9.99
N GLN A 14 22.15 8.53 9.30
CA GLN A 14 21.18 8.74 8.23
C GLN A 14 21.64 8.06 6.95
N THR A 15 22.92 8.19 6.61
CA THR A 15 23.51 7.54 5.43
C THR A 15 23.37 6.02 5.47
N PRO A 16 23.82 5.29 6.52
CA PRO A 16 23.68 3.83 6.55
C PRO A 16 22.23 3.36 6.58
N LEU A 17 21.32 4.12 7.22
CA LEU A 17 19.89 3.81 7.19
C LEU A 17 19.30 3.96 5.79
N THR A 18 19.71 4.99 5.06
CA THR A 18 19.27 5.24 3.68
C THR A 18 19.79 4.16 2.73
N GLU A 19 21.05 3.76 2.88
CA GLU A 19 21.64 2.66 2.11
C GLU A 19 20.94 1.32 2.40
N ALA A 20 20.67 1.02 3.67
CA ALA A 20 19.94 -0.19 4.05
C ALA A 20 18.52 -0.21 3.47
N LEU A 21 17.81 0.93 3.50
CA LEU A 21 16.48 1.05 2.90
C LEU A 21 16.53 0.85 1.39
N ASN A 22 17.50 1.46 0.70
CA ASN A 22 17.66 1.29 -0.73
C ASN A 22 17.97 -0.16 -1.09
N ALA A 23 18.82 -0.86 -0.33
CA ALA A 23 19.10 -2.27 -0.55
C ALA A 23 17.82 -3.13 -0.48
N VAL A 24 16.96 -2.89 0.52
CA VAL A 24 15.67 -3.59 0.65
C VAL A 24 14.75 -3.27 -0.54
N ILE A 25 14.73 -2.02 -1.00
CA ILE A 25 13.94 -1.61 -2.17
C ILE A 25 14.44 -2.33 -3.43
N GLU A 26 15.74 -2.37 -3.67
CA GLU A 26 16.34 -3.04 -4.82
C GLU A 26 16.06 -4.54 -4.80
N ASP A 27 16.23 -5.21 -3.66
CA ASP A 27 15.92 -6.64 -3.50
C ASP A 27 14.44 -6.93 -3.82
N TYR A 28 13.54 -6.05 -3.37
CA TYR A 28 12.12 -6.16 -3.66
C TYR A 28 11.81 -5.99 -5.15
N PHE A 29 12.44 -5.02 -5.82
CA PHE A 29 12.30 -4.82 -7.26
C PHE A 29 12.88 -5.98 -8.08
N ASP A 30 14.05 -6.49 -7.70
CA ASP A 30 14.67 -7.65 -8.34
C ASP A 30 13.76 -8.88 -8.27
N MET A 31 13.21 -9.17 -7.09
CA MET A 31 12.22 -10.25 -6.89
C MET A 31 11.00 -10.07 -7.82
N LEU A 32 10.41 -8.87 -7.87
CA LEU A 32 9.25 -8.59 -8.72
C LEU A 32 9.56 -8.64 -10.21
N SER A 33 10.79 -8.30 -10.62
CA SER A 33 11.22 -8.30 -12.02
C SER A 33 11.25 -9.71 -12.61
N LYS A 34 11.51 -10.72 -11.78
CA LYS A 34 11.56 -12.15 -12.14
C LYS A 34 10.18 -12.79 -12.29
N MET A 35 9.12 -12.09 -11.90
CA MET A 35 7.74 -12.55 -12.00
C MET A 35 7.09 -12.12 -13.33
N THR A 36 6.15 -12.91 -13.83
CA THR A 36 5.24 -12.46 -14.90
C THR A 36 4.26 -11.40 -14.37
N ALA A 37 3.60 -10.68 -15.28
CA ALA A 37 2.58 -9.71 -14.90
C ALA A 37 1.45 -10.33 -14.05
N GLU A 38 1.06 -11.57 -14.38
CA GLU A 38 0.01 -12.31 -13.69
C GLU A 38 0.46 -12.78 -12.30
N GLN A 39 1.71 -13.22 -12.17
CA GLN A 39 2.31 -13.58 -10.88
C GLN A 39 2.44 -12.37 -9.96
N ARG A 40 2.90 -11.20 -10.47
CA ARG A 40 2.92 -9.95 -9.70
C ARG A 40 1.53 -9.57 -9.22
N LEU A 41 0.52 -9.63 -10.10
CA LEU A 41 -0.85 -9.33 -9.73
C LEU A 41 -1.36 -10.25 -8.61
N ASN A 42 -1.03 -11.53 -8.66
CA ASN A 42 -1.39 -12.48 -7.60
C ASN A 42 -0.66 -12.19 -6.29
N TYR A 43 0.64 -11.90 -6.33
CA TYR A 43 1.45 -11.51 -5.16
C TYR A 43 0.84 -10.30 -4.44
N PHE A 44 0.54 -9.22 -5.18
CA PHE A 44 -0.06 -8.02 -4.58
C PHE A 44 -1.46 -8.24 -4.01
N LYS A 45 -2.25 -9.16 -4.56
CA LYS A 45 -3.59 -9.49 -4.02
C LYS A 45 -3.53 -10.06 -2.60
N TYR A 46 -2.51 -10.85 -2.28
CA TYR A 46 -2.37 -11.49 -0.96
C TYR A 46 -1.55 -10.65 0.02
N GLU A 47 -0.48 -10.00 -0.44
CA GLU A 47 0.47 -9.30 0.44
C GLU A 47 0.01 -7.88 0.84
N GLN A 48 -0.73 -7.16 -0.01
CA GLN A 48 -1.21 -5.80 0.34
C GLN A 48 -2.45 -5.80 1.25
N PHE A 49 -3.17 -6.91 1.34
CA PHE A 49 -4.45 -6.98 2.03
C PHE A 49 -4.47 -8.18 2.99
N VAL A 50 -3.67 -8.09 4.06
CA VAL A 50 -3.63 -9.06 5.16
C VAL A 50 -5.04 -9.30 5.75
N GLU A 51 -5.89 -8.28 5.70
CA GLU A 51 -7.32 -8.39 5.93
C GLU A 51 -8.11 -7.79 4.75
N PRO A 52 -9.24 -8.39 4.36
CA PRO A 52 -10.13 -7.75 3.39
C PRO A 52 -10.52 -6.38 3.93
N LEU A 53 -10.26 -5.32 3.15
CA LEU A 53 -10.64 -3.96 3.48
C LEU A 53 -12.15 -3.96 3.73
N ARG A 54 -12.51 -3.86 5.02
CA ARG A 54 -13.88 -3.81 5.54
C ARG A 54 -14.11 -2.39 6.04
N TYR A 55 -14.34 -1.50 5.09
CA TYR A 55 -14.73 -0.14 5.42
C TYR A 55 -16.25 -0.09 5.57
N THR A 56 -16.71 0.26 6.77
CA THR A 56 -18.12 0.49 7.06
C THR A 56 -18.28 1.95 7.42
N GLN A 57 -19.11 2.68 6.68
CA GLN A 57 -19.42 4.08 6.96
C GLN A 57 -20.92 4.30 6.88
N ASP A 58 -21.46 5.02 7.85
CA ASP A 58 -22.85 5.47 7.82
C ASP A 58 -22.90 6.88 7.22
N ILE A 59 -23.66 7.03 6.14
CA ILE A 59 -23.95 8.33 5.50
C ILE A 59 -25.46 8.37 5.27
N ASP A 60 -26.12 9.41 5.77
CA ASP A 60 -27.57 9.64 5.62
C ASP A 60 -28.43 8.41 5.95
N ASN A 61 -28.28 7.87 7.17
CA ASN A 61 -28.98 6.66 7.64
C ASN A 61 -28.78 5.41 6.76
N THR A 62 -27.78 5.41 5.88
CA THR A 62 -27.45 4.29 5.01
C THR A 62 -26.06 3.78 5.36
N THR A 63 -25.96 2.49 5.70
CA THR A 63 -24.68 1.84 5.98
C THR A 63 -24.04 1.38 4.67
N TYR A 64 -22.89 1.97 4.32
CA TYR A 64 -22.06 1.57 3.19
C TYR A 64 -20.98 0.61 3.65
N VAL A 65 -21.03 -0.63 3.13
CA VAL A 65 -19.98 -1.61 3.35
C VAL A 65 -19.16 -1.77 2.07
N VAL A 66 -17.95 -1.23 2.07
CA VAL A 66 -16.98 -1.49 1.00
C VAL A 66 -16.22 -2.76 1.37
N ARG A 67 -16.40 -3.80 0.55
CA ARG A 67 -15.59 -5.02 0.59
C ARG A 67 -14.67 -5.01 -0.61
N THR A 68 -13.36 -5.05 -0.41
CA THR A 68 -12.42 -5.37 -1.48
C THR A 68 -12.51 -6.88 -1.75
N HIS A 69 -13.48 -7.30 -2.54
CA HIS A 69 -13.39 -8.57 -3.25
C HIS A 69 -12.93 -8.24 -4.66
N PHE A 70 -11.65 -8.53 -4.96
CA PHE A 70 -11.16 -8.58 -6.32
C PHE A 70 -11.76 -9.81 -7.00
N ASN A 71 -13.02 -9.70 -7.41
CA ASN A 71 -13.67 -10.66 -8.27
C ASN A 71 -13.22 -10.35 -9.70
N GLN A 72 -12.48 -11.28 -10.31
CA GLN A 72 -12.01 -11.18 -11.70
C GLN A 72 -13.16 -11.08 -12.72
N ASN A 73 -14.37 -11.48 -12.33
CA ASN A 73 -15.59 -11.40 -13.13
C ASN A 73 -16.46 -10.18 -12.76
N ALA A 74 -15.96 -9.25 -11.95
CA ALA A 74 -16.72 -8.04 -11.63
C ALA A 74 -16.59 -7.00 -12.75
N ASP A 75 -17.73 -6.63 -13.34
CA ASP A 75 -17.85 -5.62 -14.41
C ASP A 75 -17.41 -4.20 -14.01
N LYS A 76 -17.04 -3.98 -12.74
CA LYS A 76 -16.70 -2.67 -12.19
C LYS A 76 -15.32 -2.71 -11.54
N THR A 77 -14.40 -1.96 -12.15
CA THR A 77 -13.05 -1.73 -11.64
C THR A 77 -13.09 -0.98 -10.31
N ILE A 78 -12.01 -1.10 -9.52
CA ILE A 78 -11.86 -0.34 -8.27
C ILE A 78 -11.89 1.17 -8.52
N LEU A 79 -11.37 1.63 -9.67
CA LEU A 79 -11.42 3.03 -10.11
C LEU A 79 -12.86 3.54 -10.23
N LYS A 80 -13.76 2.80 -10.90
CA LYS A 80 -15.18 3.18 -10.99
C LYS A 80 -15.90 3.21 -9.64
N LYS A 81 -15.46 2.39 -8.67
CA LYS A 81 -16.00 2.41 -7.31
C LYS A 81 -15.52 3.64 -6.53
N ILE A 82 -14.24 4.01 -6.69
CA ILE A 82 -13.65 5.21 -6.09
C ILE A 82 -14.31 6.47 -6.68
N GLU A 83 -14.42 6.57 -8.01
CA GLU A 83 -15.11 7.66 -8.70
C GLU A 83 -16.51 7.87 -8.15
N LYS A 84 -17.31 6.81 -8.04
CA LYS A 84 -18.67 6.90 -7.52
C LYS A 84 -18.75 7.37 -6.06
N ILE A 85 -17.77 7.01 -5.22
CA ILE A 85 -17.73 7.46 -3.82
C ILE A 85 -17.41 8.94 -3.78
N VAL A 86 -16.38 9.37 -4.52
CA VAL A 86 -15.93 10.77 -4.58
C VAL A 86 -16.98 11.68 -5.25
N GLU A 87 -17.67 11.21 -6.29
CA GLU A 87 -18.78 11.93 -6.92
C GLU A 87 -19.98 12.11 -5.97
N LYS A 88 -20.18 11.18 -5.03
CA LYS A 88 -21.28 11.27 -4.08
C LYS A 88 -21.03 12.29 -2.96
N ASP A 89 -19.77 12.60 -2.67
CA ASP A 89 -19.35 13.62 -1.70
C ASP A 89 -19.32 15.04 -2.31
N SER A 90 -19.74 15.22 -3.56
CA SER A 90 -19.72 16.50 -4.29
C SER A 90 -21.07 17.25 -4.30
N ILE A 91 -21.96 17.03 -3.32
CA ILE A 91 -23.25 17.74 -3.19
C ILE A 91 -23.24 18.62 -1.94
#